data_AF-A0A849KET1-F1
#
_entry.id   AF-A0A849KET1-F1
#
_cell.length_a   1.000
_cell.length_b   1.000
_cell.length_c   1.000
_cell.angle_alpha   90.00
_cell.angle_beta   90.00
_cell.angle_gamma   90.00
#
_symmetry.space_group_name_H-M   'P 1'
#
loop_
_entity.id
_entity.type
_entity.pdbx_description
1 polymer ?
#
loop_
_entity_poly.entity_id
_entity_poly.type
_entity_poly.pdbx_seq_one_letter_code
_entity_poly.pdbx_strand_id
1 'polypeptide(L)'
;MTLPWWEPRAVLRGFVADLLADELARMRRAAVPHARLWTDATRLEADLGVDSLELMTAAAALAEALHLHASGIEDYLLARRTLGDWVDIARAGLERYSECLTFRTSGSTGLPKPCLHPLATLRQETAHLATLFPGRRRILAAVPGHHIYGFLFTVLLPRELGVFSDAVQDLRGSTPAWLARGAQPGDLVVAHPEFWRAVARTVPALPPDVVGVTSTAPCPDEVALQLQGTGLSRLVQVYGASETAGIGARDSHEAPYAFFPHWRVDPQNPHWLLRTLPQGGEQAAALPDALVPGATACSAWARGTTTRCRSVASMCSRRACARCCAAIPPCWTRRCG
;
A
#
# COMPACT_ATOMS: atom_id res chain seq x y z
N MET A 1 -13.79 13.67 -20.45
CA MET A 1 -12.73 12.67 -20.22
C MET A 1 -12.00 13.07 -18.94
N THR A 2 -11.88 12.18 -17.96
CA THR A 2 -11.04 12.44 -16.79
C THR A 2 -9.59 12.56 -17.25
N LEU A 3 -8.89 13.62 -16.82
CA LEU A 3 -7.48 13.81 -17.19
C LEU A 3 -6.63 12.58 -16.78
N PRO A 4 -5.48 12.33 -17.40
CA PRO A 4 -4.54 11.34 -16.90
C PRO A 4 -4.07 11.66 -15.46
N TRP A 5 -3.65 10.65 -14.71
CA TRP A 5 -3.17 10.83 -13.33
C TRP A 5 -1.89 11.66 -13.26
N TRP A 6 -1.07 11.58 -14.32
CA TRP A 6 0.24 12.23 -14.47
C TRP A 6 0.16 13.65 -15.04
N GLU A 7 -1.03 14.09 -15.47
CA GLU A 7 -1.23 15.44 -16.03
C GLU A 7 -0.85 16.53 -15.03
N PRO A 8 -1.33 16.51 -13.76
CA PRO A 8 -0.89 17.48 -12.77
C PRO A 8 0.59 17.26 -12.45
N ARG A 9 1.43 18.24 -12.79
CA ARG A 9 2.89 18.15 -12.62
C ARG A 9 3.31 17.80 -11.20
N ALA A 10 2.60 18.32 -10.20
CA ALA A 10 2.86 18.03 -8.80
C ALA A 10 2.68 16.54 -8.44
N VAL A 11 1.69 15.87 -9.05
CA VAL A 11 1.43 14.44 -8.83
C VAL A 11 2.53 13.60 -9.47
N LEU A 12 2.88 13.88 -10.73
CA LEU A 12 3.97 13.16 -11.40
C LEU A 12 5.32 13.40 -10.71
N ARG A 13 5.60 14.65 -10.29
CA ARG A 13 6.79 14.96 -9.49
C ARG A 13 6.82 14.19 -8.18
N GLY A 14 5.70 14.11 -7.46
CA GLY A 14 5.61 13.31 -6.23
C GLY A 14 5.97 11.85 -6.47
N PHE A 15 5.44 11.24 -7.54
CA PHE A 15 5.78 9.88 -7.94
C PHE A 15 7.28 9.71 -8.25
N VAL A 16 7.85 10.58 -9.10
CA VAL A 16 9.26 10.52 -9.49
C VAL A 16 10.19 10.73 -8.30
N ALA A 17 9.88 11.72 -7.45
CA ALA A 17 10.67 12.04 -6.26
C ALA A 17 10.63 10.90 -5.22
N ASP A 18 9.46 10.31 -5.00
CA ASP A 18 9.30 9.17 -4.08
C ASP A 18 10.08 7.95 -4.56
N LEU A 19 10.00 7.64 -5.85
CA LEU A 19 10.75 6.54 -6.46
C LEU A 19 12.26 6.76 -6.33
N LEU A 20 12.74 7.95 -6.69
CA LEU A 20 14.16 8.28 -6.60
C LEU A 20 14.65 8.23 -5.15
N ALA A 21 13.90 8.79 -4.20
CA ALA A 21 14.26 8.76 -2.79
C ALA A 21 14.37 7.34 -2.24
N ASP A 22 13.47 6.45 -2.64
CA ASP A 22 13.49 5.04 -2.23
C ASP A 22 14.65 4.26 -2.86
N GLU A 23 14.95 4.46 -4.14
CA GLU A 23 16.12 3.84 -4.78
C GLU A 23 17.43 4.32 -4.14
N LEU A 24 17.57 5.63 -3.87
CA LEU A 24 18.73 6.17 -3.15
C LEU A 24 18.82 5.60 -1.74
N ALA A 25 17.71 5.47 -1.01
CA ALA A 25 17.69 4.93 0.35
C ALA A 25 18.08 3.44 0.39
N ARG A 26 17.80 2.69 -0.69
CA ARG A 26 18.22 1.29 -0.82
C ARG A 26 19.72 1.13 -1.11
N MET A 27 20.30 2.05 -1.89
CA MET A 27 21.72 2.02 -2.23
C MET A 27 22.60 2.61 -1.12
N ARG A 28 22.09 3.59 -0.38
CA ARG A 28 22.85 4.32 0.64
C ARG A 28 22.64 3.73 2.03
N ARG A 29 23.69 3.86 2.86
CA ARG A 29 23.60 3.70 4.32
C ARG A 29 23.29 5.00 5.05
N ALA A 30 23.35 6.13 4.34
CA ALA A 30 23.08 7.46 4.85
C ALA A 30 21.61 7.85 4.66
N ALA A 31 21.13 8.79 5.47
CA ALA A 31 19.79 9.34 5.32
C ALA A 31 19.65 10.08 3.99
N VAL A 32 18.57 9.79 3.26
CA VAL A 32 18.16 10.54 2.07
C VAL A 32 17.22 11.66 2.52
N PRO A 33 17.42 12.92 2.07
CA PRO A 33 16.49 14.00 2.39
C PRO A 33 15.05 13.65 1.97
N HIS A 34 14.06 14.05 2.76
CA HIS A 34 12.67 13.76 2.43
C HIS A 34 12.26 14.36 1.08
N ALA A 35 11.74 13.50 0.18
CA ALA A 35 11.34 13.84 -1.18
C ALA A 35 10.39 15.04 -1.29
N ARG A 36 9.55 15.30 -0.26
CA ARG A 36 8.64 16.45 -0.20
C ARG A 36 9.34 17.82 -0.32
N LEU A 37 10.62 17.89 0.02
CA LEU A 37 11.42 19.11 -0.02
C LEU A 37 11.98 19.37 -1.43
N TRP A 38 11.91 18.38 -2.32
CA TRP A 38 12.49 18.47 -3.64
C TRP A 38 11.56 19.24 -4.57
N THR A 39 12.14 20.19 -5.29
CA THR A 39 11.49 20.98 -6.34
C THR A 39 12.03 20.60 -7.71
N ASP A 40 11.44 21.10 -8.78
CA ASP A 40 11.92 20.91 -10.16
C ASP A 40 13.38 21.35 -10.33
N ALA A 41 13.82 22.36 -9.58
CA ALA A 41 15.17 22.89 -9.63
C ALA A 41 16.20 22.01 -8.91
N THR A 42 15.77 21.00 -8.16
CA THR A 42 16.67 20.11 -7.40
C THR A 42 17.61 19.40 -8.35
N ARG A 43 18.91 19.62 -8.16
CA ARG A 43 19.99 19.01 -8.94
C ARG A 43 20.38 17.68 -8.32
N LEU A 44 20.30 16.61 -9.11
CA LEU A 44 20.53 15.24 -8.62
C LEU A 44 21.93 15.08 -8.04
N GLU A 45 22.97 15.53 -8.75
CA GLU A 45 24.35 15.46 -8.26
C GLU A 45 24.63 16.51 -7.17
N ALA A 46 24.32 17.78 -7.44
CA ALA A 46 24.78 18.88 -6.58
C ALA A 46 24.02 18.98 -5.25
N ASP A 47 22.71 18.73 -5.26
CA ASP A 47 21.86 18.88 -4.07
C ASP A 47 21.63 17.55 -3.35
N LEU A 48 21.53 16.44 -4.09
CA LEU A 48 21.27 15.11 -3.53
C LEU A 48 22.50 14.21 -3.48
N GLY A 49 23.63 14.62 -4.07
CA GLY A 49 24.88 13.84 -4.09
C GLY A 49 24.80 12.56 -4.91
N VAL A 50 23.89 12.48 -5.90
CA VAL A 50 23.68 11.28 -6.72
C VAL A 50 24.91 11.03 -7.60
N ASP A 51 25.56 9.86 -7.44
CA ASP A 51 26.67 9.46 -8.30
C ASP A 51 26.20 8.78 -9.60
N SER A 52 27.12 8.41 -10.49
CA SER A 52 26.78 7.80 -11.78
C SER A 52 26.09 6.43 -11.67
N LEU A 53 26.43 5.63 -10.65
CA LEU A 53 25.84 4.31 -10.44
C LEU A 53 24.42 4.46 -9.87
N GLU A 54 24.25 5.37 -8.92
CA GLU A 54 22.96 5.71 -8.35
C GLU A 54 22.01 6.30 -9.40
N LEU A 55 22.53 7.19 -10.26
CA LEU A 55 21.78 7.76 -11.37
C LEU A 55 21.29 6.67 -12.33
N MET A 56 22.17 5.74 -12.70
CA MET A 56 21.83 4.65 -13.61
C MET A 56 20.76 3.71 -13.01
N THR A 57 20.92 3.32 -11.74
CA THR A 57 19.93 2.48 -11.05
C THR A 57 18.57 3.19 -10.94
N ALA A 58 18.56 4.47 -10.56
CA ALA A 58 17.32 5.23 -10.45
C ALA A 58 16.65 5.47 -11.81
N ALA A 59 17.43 5.72 -12.86
CA ALA A 59 16.91 5.89 -14.23
C ALA A 59 16.27 4.59 -14.73
N ALA A 60 16.94 3.45 -14.53
CA ALA A 60 16.39 2.13 -14.86
C ALA A 60 15.10 1.82 -14.08
N ALA A 61 15.05 2.18 -12.79
CA ALA A 61 13.86 2.02 -11.96
C ALA A 61 12.68 2.86 -12.47
N LEU A 62 12.92 4.12 -12.81
CA LEU A 62 11.87 4.99 -13.36
C LEU A 62 11.40 4.53 -14.74
N ALA A 63 12.34 4.13 -15.60
CA ALA A 63 12.05 3.63 -16.94
C ALA A 63 11.25 2.31 -16.91
N GLU A 64 11.51 1.41 -15.95
CA GLU A 64 10.71 0.21 -15.74
C GLU A 64 9.31 0.57 -15.21
N ALA A 65 9.24 1.41 -14.17
CA ALA A 65 7.98 1.76 -13.51
C ALA A 65 6.96 2.41 -14.47
N LEU A 66 7.45 3.29 -15.35
CA LEU A 66 6.63 4.06 -16.30
C LEU A 66 6.72 3.55 -17.75
N HIS A 67 7.41 2.44 -17.99
CA HIS A 67 7.59 1.86 -19.33
C HIS A 67 8.20 2.83 -20.36
N LEU A 68 9.17 3.67 -19.95
CA LEU A 68 9.75 4.70 -20.83
C LEU A 68 10.49 4.11 -22.04
N HIS A 69 10.95 2.86 -21.96
CA HIS A 69 11.52 2.12 -23.10
C HIS A 69 10.55 1.96 -24.28
N ALA A 70 9.23 1.93 -24.01
CA ALA A 70 8.23 1.91 -25.08
C ALA A 70 8.21 3.23 -25.88
N SER A 71 8.79 4.30 -25.32
CA SER A 71 8.91 5.60 -25.95
C SER A 71 10.30 5.93 -26.49
N GLY A 72 11.35 5.18 -26.14
CA GLY A 72 12.72 5.41 -26.60
C GLY A 72 13.36 6.73 -26.11
N ILE A 73 12.98 7.18 -24.91
CA ILE A 73 13.48 8.43 -24.31
C ILE A 73 14.20 8.22 -22.97
N GLU A 74 14.35 6.97 -22.55
CA GLU A 74 14.94 6.58 -21.26
C GLU A 74 16.39 7.07 -21.11
N ASP A 75 17.18 7.06 -22.20
CA ASP A 75 18.58 7.50 -22.17
C ASP A 75 18.73 8.99 -21.85
N TYR A 76 17.68 9.81 -22.09
CA TYR A 76 17.71 11.23 -21.70
C TYR A 76 17.77 11.41 -20.17
N LEU A 77 17.35 10.42 -19.37
CA LEU A 77 17.45 10.47 -17.91
C LEU A 77 18.90 10.55 -17.44
N LEU A 78 19.83 9.96 -18.20
CA LEU A 78 21.27 9.98 -17.88
C LEU A 78 21.93 11.33 -18.27
N ALA A 79 21.38 12.00 -19.28
CA ALA A 79 21.87 13.30 -19.73
C ALA A 79 21.33 14.46 -18.89
N ARG A 80 20.10 14.35 -18.36
CA ARG A 80 19.44 15.40 -17.59
C ARG A 80 19.64 15.22 -16.09
N ARG A 81 20.03 16.31 -15.40
CA ARG A 81 20.52 16.25 -14.01
C ARG A 81 19.67 17.04 -13.01
N THR A 82 18.44 17.38 -13.37
CA THR A 82 17.45 17.96 -12.45
C THR A 82 16.22 17.07 -12.30
N LEU A 83 15.54 17.17 -11.16
CA LEU A 83 14.27 16.47 -10.94
C LEU A 83 13.20 16.94 -11.93
N GLY A 84 13.16 18.24 -12.25
CA GLY A 84 12.21 18.81 -13.21
C GLY A 84 12.35 18.19 -14.60
N ASP A 85 13.59 18.05 -15.10
CA ASP A 85 13.84 17.39 -16.38
C ASP A 85 13.39 15.93 -16.37
N TRP A 86 13.61 15.20 -15.27
CA TRP A 86 13.15 13.81 -15.14
C TRP A 86 11.62 13.72 -15.17
N VAL A 87 10.92 14.68 -14.57
CA VAL A 87 9.45 14.78 -14.65
C VAL A 87 8.99 15.08 -16.07
N ASP A 88 9.69 15.94 -16.80
CA ASP A 88 9.37 16.25 -18.21
C ASP A 88 9.59 15.03 -19.13
N ILE A 89 10.67 14.28 -18.93
CA ILE A 89 10.92 13.01 -19.63
C ILE A 89 9.82 12.00 -19.29
N ALA A 90 9.50 11.83 -18.01
CA ALA A 90 8.44 10.91 -17.58
C ALA A 90 7.09 11.25 -18.22
N ARG A 91 6.75 12.55 -18.29
CA ARG A 91 5.53 13.02 -18.96
C ARG A 91 5.55 12.67 -20.44
N ALA A 92 6.63 13.01 -21.15
CA ALA A 92 6.73 12.74 -22.59
C ALA A 92 6.63 11.23 -22.92
N GLY A 93 7.08 10.35 -22.01
CA GLY A 93 6.91 8.92 -22.16
C GLY A 93 5.47 8.48 -21.93
N LEU A 94 4.84 8.99 -20.87
CA LEU A 94 3.45 8.70 -20.52
C LEU A 94 2.42 9.21 -21.55
N GLU A 95 2.75 10.30 -22.27
CA GLU A 95 1.99 10.79 -23.42
C GLU A 95 1.97 9.78 -24.58
N ARG A 96 3.01 8.95 -24.71
CA ARG A 96 3.12 7.91 -25.75
C ARG A 96 2.56 6.57 -25.29
N TYR A 97 2.82 6.19 -24.03
CA TYR A 97 2.35 4.95 -23.44
C TYR A 97 2.07 5.11 -21.94
N SER A 98 0.81 4.97 -21.53
CA SER A 98 0.41 5.04 -20.12
C SER A 98 -0.65 4.00 -19.74
N GLU A 99 -0.73 2.92 -20.51
CA GLU A 99 -1.71 1.85 -20.29
C GLU A 99 -1.35 0.94 -19.13
N CYS A 100 -0.06 0.84 -18.77
CA CYS A 100 0.46 -0.02 -17.71
C CYS A 100 1.47 0.70 -16.83
N LEU A 101 1.61 0.21 -15.60
CA LEU A 101 2.64 0.61 -14.64
C LEU A 101 3.29 -0.65 -14.07
N THR A 102 4.56 -0.55 -13.71
CA THR A 102 5.27 -1.61 -12.99
C THR A 102 5.59 -1.17 -11.56
N PHE A 103 5.14 -1.96 -10.58
CA PHE A 103 5.47 -1.80 -9.16
C PHE A 103 6.42 -2.89 -8.72
N ARG A 104 7.27 -2.62 -7.72
CA ARG A 104 8.18 -3.65 -7.17
C ARG A 104 7.71 -4.17 -5.83
N THR A 105 7.88 -5.48 -5.60
CA THR A 105 7.65 -6.08 -4.28
C THR A 105 8.62 -5.50 -3.25
N SER A 106 8.21 -5.43 -1.98
CA SER A 106 9.02 -4.88 -0.88
C SER A 106 10.21 -5.76 -0.43
N GLY A 107 10.51 -6.85 -1.16
CA GLY A 107 11.77 -7.59 -1.03
C GLY A 107 12.00 -8.38 0.26
N SER A 108 10.97 -8.72 1.05
CA SER A 108 11.13 -9.43 2.34
C SER A 108 11.75 -10.83 2.23
N THR A 109 11.84 -11.41 1.02
CA THR A 109 12.36 -12.76 0.75
C THR A 109 13.44 -12.81 -0.35
N GLY A 110 13.92 -11.65 -0.83
CA GLY A 110 14.91 -11.59 -1.91
C GLY A 110 14.88 -10.29 -2.69
N LEU A 111 15.44 -10.29 -3.92
CA LEU A 111 15.41 -9.13 -4.80
C LEU A 111 13.96 -8.72 -5.12
N PRO A 112 13.60 -7.42 -5.02
CA PRO A 112 12.31 -6.90 -5.45
C PRO A 112 11.95 -7.37 -6.85
N LYS A 113 10.73 -7.91 -7.00
CA LYS A 113 10.23 -8.41 -8.29
C LYS A 113 9.33 -7.36 -8.95
N PRO A 114 9.44 -7.14 -10.27
CA PRO A 114 8.49 -6.28 -10.98
C PRO A 114 7.12 -6.95 -11.09
N CYS A 115 6.08 -6.16 -10.83
CA CYS A 115 4.67 -6.53 -10.92
C CYS A 115 4.00 -5.55 -11.89
N LEU A 116 3.66 -6.03 -13.08
CA LEU A 116 2.98 -5.27 -14.12
C LEU A 116 1.49 -5.14 -13.80
N HIS A 117 0.95 -3.92 -13.88
CA HIS A 117 -0.46 -3.63 -13.66
C HIS A 117 -1.02 -2.77 -14.79
N PRO A 118 -2.05 -3.24 -15.53
CA PRO A 118 -2.82 -2.37 -16.40
C PRO A 118 -3.50 -1.25 -15.61
N LEU A 119 -3.38 0.00 -16.07
CA LEU A 119 -4.00 1.15 -15.41
C LEU A 119 -5.54 1.00 -15.30
N ALA A 120 -6.16 0.30 -16.25
CA ALA A 120 -7.59 0.01 -16.22
C ALA A 120 -8.01 -0.85 -15.01
N THR A 121 -7.21 -1.84 -14.60
CA THR A 121 -7.52 -2.69 -13.43
C THR A 121 -7.34 -1.91 -12.14
N LEU A 122 -6.32 -1.05 -12.06
CA LEU A 122 -6.10 -0.14 -10.93
C LEU A 122 -7.25 0.87 -10.78
N ARG A 123 -7.76 1.42 -11.90
CA ARG A 123 -8.94 2.31 -11.91
C ARG A 123 -10.21 1.60 -11.43
N GLN A 124 -10.43 0.36 -11.87
CA GLN A 124 -11.56 -0.44 -11.39
C GLN A 124 -11.48 -0.66 -9.87
N GLU A 125 -10.28 -0.91 -9.34
CA GLU A 125 -10.07 -1.02 -7.90
C GLU A 125 -10.33 0.32 -7.19
N THR A 126 -9.78 1.43 -7.67
CA THR A 126 -9.97 2.73 -7.01
C THR A 126 -11.40 3.23 -7.06
N ALA A 127 -12.14 2.92 -8.12
CA ALA A 127 -13.57 3.20 -8.19
C ALA A 127 -14.36 2.46 -7.11
N HIS A 128 -13.99 1.20 -6.79
CA HIS A 128 -14.56 0.48 -5.66
C HIS A 128 -14.07 1.04 -4.31
N LEU A 129 -12.77 1.33 -4.16
CA LEU A 129 -12.23 1.91 -2.94
C LEU A 129 -12.91 3.23 -2.58
N ALA A 130 -13.25 4.07 -3.57
CA ALA A 130 -13.96 5.32 -3.35
C ALA A 130 -15.31 5.14 -2.62
N THR A 131 -16.00 4.01 -2.83
CA THR A 131 -17.26 3.72 -2.12
C THR A 131 -17.04 3.42 -0.65
N LEU A 132 -15.84 3.01 -0.25
CA LEU A 132 -15.48 2.79 1.15
C LEU A 132 -15.21 4.11 1.86
N PHE A 133 -14.84 5.18 1.16
CA PHE A 133 -14.42 6.45 1.76
C PHE A 133 -15.31 7.63 1.33
N PRO A 134 -16.64 7.59 1.58
CA PRO A 134 -17.51 8.70 1.22
C PRO A 134 -17.16 9.96 2.03
N GLY A 135 -17.33 11.12 1.38
CA GLY A 135 -17.26 12.42 2.03
C GLY A 135 -15.85 12.89 2.43
N ARG A 136 -14.78 12.18 2.04
CA ARG A 136 -13.42 12.63 2.33
C ARG A 136 -13.08 13.88 1.52
N ARG A 137 -12.42 14.85 2.17
CA ARG A 137 -12.09 16.15 1.57
C ARG A 137 -10.60 16.37 1.36
N ARG A 138 -9.78 15.64 2.13
CA ARG A 138 -8.33 15.76 2.15
C ARG A 138 -7.71 14.41 2.50
N ILE A 139 -6.57 14.12 1.89
CA ILE A 139 -5.83 12.88 2.12
C ILE A 139 -4.51 13.23 2.81
N LEU A 140 -4.23 12.57 3.93
CA LEU A 140 -3.00 12.70 4.68
C LEU A 140 -2.17 11.43 4.47
N ALA A 141 -1.14 11.52 3.64
CA ALA A 141 -0.35 10.39 3.18
C ALA A 141 0.90 10.19 4.05
N ALA A 142 0.93 9.11 4.82
CA ALA A 142 2.13 8.62 5.51
C ALA A 142 2.85 7.51 4.72
N VAL A 143 2.58 7.43 3.41
CA VAL A 143 3.15 6.42 2.51
C VAL A 143 3.61 7.05 1.18
N PRO A 144 4.66 6.50 0.55
CA PRO A 144 5.11 6.91 -0.77
C PRO A 144 4.14 6.55 -1.90
N GLY A 145 3.99 7.47 -2.86
CA GLY A 145 3.08 7.32 -4.00
C GLY A 145 3.58 6.41 -5.11
N HIS A 146 4.85 5.97 -5.11
CA HIS A 146 5.38 5.08 -6.15
C HIS A 146 5.20 3.59 -5.86
N HIS A 147 4.83 3.20 -4.63
CA HIS A 147 4.44 1.83 -4.33
C HIS A 147 2.94 1.63 -4.57
N ILE A 148 2.53 0.41 -4.92
CA ILE A 148 1.13 0.15 -5.34
C ILE A 148 0.09 0.64 -4.32
N TYR A 149 0.34 0.45 -3.02
CA TYR A 149 -0.58 0.92 -1.97
C TYR A 149 -0.68 2.45 -1.96
N GLY A 150 0.44 3.17 -1.95
CA GLY A 150 0.40 4.63 -1.98
C GLY A 150 -0.15 5.15 -3.31
N PHE A 151 0.24 4.56 -4.45
CA PHE A 151 -0.28 4.93 -5.75
C PHE A 151 -1.81 4.85 -5.81
N LEU A 152 -2.39 3.73 -5.38
CA LEU A 152 -3.84 3.57 -5.33
C LEU A 152 -4.50 4.65 -4.46
N PHE A 153 -3.98 4.92 -3.26
CA PHE A 153 -4.64 5.76 -2.27
C PHE A 153 -4.32 7.25 -2.33
N THR A 154 -3.17 7.63 -2.88
CA THR A 154 -2.68 9.02 -2.89
C THR A 154 -2.56 9.60 -4.29
N VAL A 155 -2.62 8.77 -5.34
CA VAL A 155 -2.57 9.21 -6.74
C VAL A 155 -3.90 8.98 -7.46
N LEU A 156 -4.45 7.77 -7.41
CA LEU A 156 -5.69 7.44 -8.12
C LEU A 156 -6.97 7.77 -7.33
N LEU A 157 -7.07 7.28 -6.09
CA LEU A 157 -8.24 7.46 -5.22
C LEU A 157 -8.68 8.93 -5.03
N PRO A 158 -7.79 9.93 -4.85
CA PRO A 158 -8.23 11.32 -4.71
C PRO A 158 -9.15 11.76 -5.85
N ARG A 159 -8.86 11.30 -7.08
CA ARG A 159 -9.62 11.65 -8.28
C ARG A 159 -11.03 11.04 -8.26
N GLU A 160 -11.15 9.79 -7.82
CA GLU A 160 -12.44 9.09 -7.67
C GLU A 160 -13.29 9.73 -6.56
N LEU A 161 -12.65 10.31 -5.54
CA LEU A 161 -13.30 11.03 -4.45
C LEU A 161 -13.63 12.50 -4.79
N GLY A 162 -13.20 13.01 -5.95
CA GLY A 162 -13.30 14.43 -6.29
C GLY A 162 -12.40 15.34 -5.44
N VAL A 163 -11.37 14.78 -4.80
CA VAL A 163 -10.36 15.49 -4.03
C VAL A 163 -9.24 15.95 -4.97
N PHE A 164 -8.98 17.26 -4.99
CA PHE A 164 -7.90 17.84 -5.77
C PHE A 164 -6.52 17.42 -5.24
N SER A 165 -5.51 17.38 -6.11
CA SER A 165 -4.18 16.90 -5.75
C SER A 165 -3.45 17.77 -4.72
N ASP A 166 -3.78 19.05 -4.61
CA ASP A 166 -3.27 19.96 -3.58
C ASP A 166 -3.85 19.69 -2.18
N ALA A 167 -4.96 18.96 -2.11
CA ALA A 167 -5.53 18.42 -0.88
C ALA A 167 -4.98 17.01 -0.52
N VAL A 168 -3.91 16.56 -1.18
CA VAL A 168 -3.12 15.39 -0.75
C VAL A 168 -1.85 15.89 -0.05
N GLN A 169 -1.74 15.69 1.25
CA GLN A 169 -0.64 16.17 2.07
C GLN A 169 0.28 15.06 2.52
N ASP A 170 1.59 15.23 2.32
CA ASP A 170 2.61 14.27 2.74
C ASP A 170 2.99 14.46 4.23
N LEU A 171 2.80 13.39 5.01
CA LEU A 171 3.13 13.32 6.44
C LEU A 171 4.46 12.63 6.74
N ARG A 172 5.17 12.06 5.75
CA ARG A 172 6.39 11.27 5.99
C ARG A 172 7.58 12.05 6.54
N GLY A 173 7.53 13.38 6.46
CA GLY A 173 8.48 14.29 7.12
C GLY A 173 7.96 14.91 8.42
N SER A 174 6.89 14.36 9.00
CA SER A 174 6.24 14.86 10.21
C SER A 174 6.11 13.72 11.23
N THR A 175 6.13 14.06 12.52
CA THR A 175 5.87 13.06 13.58
C THR A 175 4.40 12.63 13.55
N PRO A 176 4.04 11.37 13.86
CA PRO A 176 2.64 10.93 13.96
C PRO A 176 1.77 11.81 14.88
N ALA A 177 2.35 12.35 15.95
CA ALA A 177 1.72 13.31 16.86
C ALA A 177 1.20 14.59 16.19
N TRP A 178 1.64 14.90 14.95
CA TRP A 178 1.12 16.02 14.18
C TRP A 178 -0.38 15.90 13.93
N LEU A 179 -0.92 14.67 13.81
CA LEU A 179 -2.36 14.45 13.58
C LEU A 179 -3.23 15.08 14.68
N ALA A 180 -2.76 15.13 15.93
CA ALA A 180 -3.51 15.74 17.04
C ALA A 180 -3.85 17.22 16.82
N ARG A 181 -3.06 17.93 16.01
CA ARG A 181 -3.24 19.36 15.71
C ARG A 181 -3.54 19.66 14.23
N GLY A 182 -3.14 18.77 13.34
CA GLY A 182 -3.18 18.99 11.90
C GLY A 182 -4.35 18.31 11.20
N ALA A 183 -4.86 17.21 11.76
CA ALA A 183 -6.02 16.52 11.21
C ALA A 183 -7.28 17.40 11.33
N GLN A 184 -8.23 17.20 10.42
CA GLN A 184 -9.49 17.91 10.33
C GLN A 184 -10.63 16.91 10.01
N PRO A 185 -11.88 17.22 10.38
CA PRO A 185 -13.03 16.42 9.98
C PRO A 185 -13.12 16.24 8.47
N GLY A 186 -13.34 15.00 8.02
CA GLY A 186 -13.34 14.63 6.60
C GLY A 186 -11.97 14.22 6.06
N ASP A 187 -10.92 14.15 6.89
CA ASP A 187 -9.63 13.61 6.48
C ASP A 187 -9.67 12.09 6.28
N LEU A 188 -8.93 11.63 5.27
CA LEU A 188 -8.50 10.25 5.12
C LEU A 188 -7.00 10.15 5.39
N VAL A 189 -6.60 9.46 6.45
CA VAL A 189 -5.20 9.18 6.77
C VAL A 189 -4.80 7.84 6.13
N VAL A 190 -3.85 7.87 5.21
CA VAL A 190 -3.33 6.70 4.51
C VAL A 190 -1.99 6.33 5.10
N ALA A 191 -1.92 5.22 5.84
CA ALA A 191 -0.75 4.88 6.63
C ALA A 191 -0.55 3.35 6.76
N HIS A 192 0.59 2.94 7.31
CA HIS A 192 0.93 1.54 7.55
C HIS A 192 0.84 1.18 9.04
N PRO A 193 0.83 -0.11 9.43
CA PRO A 193 0.58 -0.52 10.81
C PRO A 193 1.51 0.12 11.84
N GLU A 194 2.80 0.29 11.52
CA GLU A 194 3.73 0.93 12.45
C GLU A 194 3.44 2.42 12.68
N PHE A 195 3.01 3.15 11.65
CA PHE A 195 2.57 4.54 11.82
C PHE A 195 1.33 4.59 12.72
N TRP A 196 0.37 3.68 12.51
CA TRP A 196 -0.83 3.56 13.33
C TRP A 196 -0.53 3.21 14.79
N ARG A 197 0.43 2.32 15.06
CA ARG A 197 0.94 2.06 16.41
C ARG A 197 1.50 3.32 17.06
N ALA A 198 2.26 4.12 16.30
CA ALA A 198 2.79 5.37 16.81
C ALA A 198 1.68 6.40 17.08
N VAL A 199 0.65 6.48 16.24
CA VAL A 199 -0.54 7.31 16.49
C VAL A 199 -1.23 6.89 17.77
N ALA A 200 -1.53 5.60 17.94
CA ALA A 200 -2.18 5.06 19.14
C ALA A 200 -1.42 5.39 20.44
N ARG A 201 -0.09 5.49 20.38
CA ARG A 201 0.76 5.87 21.53
C ARG A 201 0.86 7.38 21.78
N THR A 202 0.78 8.20 20.74
CA THR A 202 1.21 9.62 20.81
C THR A 202 0.12 10.63 20.57
N VAL A 203 -1.01 10.23 20.01
CA VAL A 203 -2.14 11.12 19.70
C VAL A 203 -3.24 10.88 20.74
N PRO A 204 -3.49 11.83 21.65
CA PRO A 204 -4.48 11.65 22.71
C PRO A 204 -5.92 11.70 22.17
N ALA A 205 -6.18 12.55 21.18
CA ALA A 205 -7.47 12.71 20.53
C ALA A 205 -7.31 13.16 19.08
N LEU A 206 -8.16 12.63 18.22
CA LEU A 206 -8.38 13.04 16.84
C LEU A 206 -9.69 13.81 16.74
N PRO A 207 -9.81 14.74 15.78
CA PRO A 207 -11.10 15.33 15.43
C PRO A 207 -12.12 14.26 15.01
N PRO A 208 -13.43 14.54 15.12
CA PRO A 208 -14.45 13.66 14.58
C PRO A 208 -14.33 13.54 13.06
N ASP A 209 -14.84 12.44 12.51
CA ASP A 209 -14.84 12.15 11.06
C ASP A 209 -13.45 12.08 10.41
N VAL A 210 -12.42 11.74 11.19
CA VAL A 210 -11.13 11.29 10.64
C VAL A 210 -11.20 9.78 10.42
N VAL A 211 -10.99 9.35 9.18
CA VAL A 211 -10.96 7.93 8.79
C VAL A 211 -9.53 7.53 8.46
N GLY A 212 -9.12 6.38 8.94
CA GLY A 212 -7.84 5.76 8.64
C GLY A 212 -7.99 4.63 7.63
N VAL A 213 -6.94 4.40 6.85
CA VAL A 213 -6.75 3.16 6.10
C VAL A 213 -5.35 2.60 6.37
N THR A 214 -5.26 1.27 6.45
CA THR A 214 -4.00 0.54 6.61
C THR A 214 -3.89 -0.63 5.65
N SER A 215 -2.68 -0.89 5.17
CA SER A 215 -2.32 -2.04 4.34
C SER A 215 -0.87 -2.46 4.64
N THR A 216 -0.18 -3.08 3.69
CA THR A 216 1.26 -3.42 3.66
C THR A 216 1.77 -4.44 4.67
N ALA A 217 1.08 -4.63 5.80
CA ALA A 217 1.34 -5.67 6.78
C ALA A 217 0.08 -5.94 7.62
N PRO A 218 0.00 -7.05 8.36
CA PRO A 218 -1.07 -7.25 9.34
C PRO A 218 -1.08 -6.12 10.37
N CYS A 219 -2.25 -5.50 10.55
CA CYS A 219 -2.49 -4.55 11.63
C CYS A 219 -3.07 -5.32 12.82
N PRO A 220 -2.39 -5.39 13.98
CA PRO A 220 -2.93 -6.05 15.16
C PRO A 220 -4.25 -5.41 15.58
N ASP A 221 -5.21 -6.24 15.99
CA ASP A 221 -6.54 -5.79 16.38
C ASP A 221 -6.49 -4.83 17.58
N GLU A 222 -5.54 -5.02 18.50
CA GLU A 222 -5.27 -4.10 19.63
C GLU A 222 -4.97 -2.67 19.17
N VAL A 223 -4.31 -2.48 18.03
CA VAL A 223 -3.96 -1.15 17.50
C VAL A 223 -5.23 -0.47 17.00
N ALA A 224 -6.09 -1.21 16.30
CA ALA A 224 -7.36 -0.70 15.81
C ALA A 224 -8.29 -0.31 16.97
N LEU A 225 -8.35 -1.13 18.03
CA LEU A 225 -9.12 -0.85 19.24
C LEU A 225 -8.60 0.40 19.96
N GLN A 226 -7.28 0.55 20.12
CA GLN A 226 -6.69 1.75 20.73
C GLN A 226 -7.02 3.02 19.93
N LEU A 227 -6.99 2.95 18.60
CA LEU A 227 -7.32 4.09 17.73
C LEU A 227 -8.79 4.51 17.81
N GLN A 228 -9.72 3.59 18.08
CA GLN A 228 -11.10 3.96 18.40
C GLN A 228 -11.14 4.84 19.66
N GLY A 229 -10.33 4.50 20.66
CA GLY A 229 -10.17 5.29 21.88
C GLY A 229 -9.57 6.69 21.66
N THR A 230 -8.81 6.90 20.57
CA THR A 230 -8.30 8.24 20.19
C THR A 230 -9.32 9.06 19.39
N GLY A 231 -10.52 8.54 19.12
CA GLY A 231 -11.54 9.23 18.33
C GLY A 231 -11.44 9.01 16.82
N LEU A 232 -10.57 8.09 16.35
CA LEU A 232 -10.57 7.68 14.95
C LEU A 232 -11.92 7.06 14.60
N SER A 233 -12.62 7.62 13.62
CA SER A 233 -14.00 7.19 13.31
C SER A 233 -14.05 5.79 12.71
N ARG A 234 -13.01 5.42 11.95
CA ARG A 234 -12.91 4.12 11.28
C ARG A 234 -11.47 3.83 10.91
N LEU A 235 -11.06 2.55 10.98
CA LEU A 235 -9.80 2.09 10.41
C LEU A 235 -10.06 0.95 9.41
N VAL A 236 -10.08 1.31 8.13
CA VAL A 236 -10.23 0.33 7.05
C VAL A 236 -8.93 -0.42 6.89
N GLN A 237 -8.99 -1.74 6.94
CA GLN A 237 -7.83 -2.57 6.68
C GLN A 237 -7.98 -3.22 5.31
N VAL A 238 -7.05 -2.92 4.41
CA VAL A 238 -7.02 -3.48 3.06
C VAL A 238 -6.05 -4.65 3.02
N TYR A 239 -6.50 -5.74 2.41
CA TYR A 239 -5.70 -6.91 2.13
C TYR A 239 -5.26 -6.90 0.67
N GLY A 240 -4.00 -7.21 0.42
CA GLY A 240 -3.43 -7.20 -0.92
C GLY A 240 -1.94 -7.53 -0.93
N ALA A 241 -1.38 -7.59 -2.13
CA ALA A 241 0.03 -7.80 -2.40
C ALA A 241 0.48 -6.92 -3.58
N SER A 242 1.78 -6.88 -3.86
CA SER A 242 2.28 -6.11 -5.01
C SER A 242 1.83 -6.73 -6.34
N GLU A 243 1.66 -8.05 -6.36
CA GLU A 243 1.22 -8.84 -7.50
C GLU A 243 -0.27 -8.67 -7.79
N THR A 244 -1.11 -8.53 -6.76
CA THR A 244 -2.58 -8.56 -6.89
C THR A 244 -3.24 -7.22 -6.68
N ALA A 245 -2.49 -6.19 -6.28
CA ALA A 245 -3.06 -4.97 -5.71
C ALA A 245 -3.99 -5.32 -4.54
N GLY A 246 -5.09 -4.59 -4.33
CA GLY A 246 -6.06 -4.90 -3.30
C GLY A 246 -6.97 -6.06 -3.69
N ILE A 247 -7.12 -7.01 -2.77
CA ILE A 247 -7.97 -8.20 -2.89
C ILE A 247 -9.30 -7.99 -2.16
N GLY A 248 -9.24 -7.35 -0.99
CA GLY A 248 -10.41 -7.19 -0.13
C GLY A 248 -10.14 -6.23 1.01
N ALA A 249 -11.18 -5.91 1.78
CA ALA A 249 -11.08 -5.04 2.94
C ALA A 249 -11.97 -5.51 4.08
N ARG A 250 -11.64 -5.06 5.29
CA ARG A 250 -12.51 -5.11 6.45
C ARG A 250 -12.61 -3.73 7.08
N ASP A 251 -13.79 -3.42 7.59
CA ASP A 251 -14.11 -2.09 8.13
C ASP A 251 -13.95 -1.99 9.64
N SER A 252 -13.88 -3.15 10.30
CA SER A 252 -13.64 -3.31 11.73
C SER A 252 -12.62 -4.43 11.94
N HIS A 253 -11.88 -4.35 13.04
CA HIS A 253 -10.97 -5.41 13.46
C HIS A 253 -11.71 -6.69 13.86
N GLU A 254 -12.99 -6.59 14.22
CA GLU A 254 -13.85 -7.73 14.57
C GLU A 254 -14.48 -8.39 13.33
N ALA A 255 -14.47 -7.71 12.18
CA ALA A 255 -15.09 -8.20 10.96
C ALA A 255 -14.10 -9.04 10.13
N PRO A 256 -14.60 -10.08 9.41
CA PRO A 256 -13.79 -10.76 8.41
C PRO A 256 -13.50 -9.86 7.21
N TYR A 257 -12.50 -10.24 6.41
CA TYR A 257 -12.27 -9.59 5.12
C TYR A 257 -13.39 -9.96 4.15
N ALA A 258 -13.92 -8.95 3.47
CA ALA A 258 -14.76 -9.10 2.29
C ALA A 258 -13.92 -8.86 1.04
N PHE A 259 -14.08 -9.71 0.02
CA PHE A 259 -13.45 -9.51 -1.28
C PHE A 259 -13.98 -8.24 -1.96
N PHE A 260 -13.13 -7.60 -2.74
CA PHE A 260 -13.62 -6.61 -3.68
C PHE A 260 -14.48 -7.28 -4.76
N PRO A 261 -15.46 -6.58 -5.35
CA PRO A 261 -16.45 -7.18 -6.25
C PRO A 261 -15.87 -7.85 -7.50
N HIS A 262 -14.64 -7.48 -7.89
CA HIS A 262 -13.95 -8.02 -9.04
C HIS A 262 -13.03 -9.21 -8.70
N TRP A 263 -13.03 -9.68 -7.45
CA TRP A 263 -12.29 -10.86 -7.01
C TRP A 263 -13.23 -11.96 -6.52
N ARG A 264 -12.90 -13.20 -6.86
CA ARG A 264 -13.54 -14.41 -6.31
C ARG A 264 -12.51 -15.53 -6.18
N VAL A 265 -12.79 -16.49 -5.31
CA VAL A 265 -11.98 -17.73 -5.26
C VAL A 265 -12.25 -18.56 -6.50
N ASP A 266 -11.21 -19.18 -7.05
CA ASP A 266 -11.35 -20.14 -8.15
C ASP A 266 -12.13 -21.38 -7.64
N PRO A 267 -13.30 -21.71 -8.23
CA PRO A 267 -14.08 -22.87 -7.84
C PRO A 267 -13.33 -24.20 -7.98
N GLN A 268 -12.32 -24.26 -8.85
CA GLN A 268 -11.54 -25.46 -9.12
C GLN A 268 -10.29 -25.54 -8.25
N ASN A 269 -9.80 -24.41 -7.72
CA ASN A 269 -8.60 -24.38 -6.90
C ASN A 269 -8.67 -23.27 -5.82
N PRO A 270 -8.95 -23.62 -4.55
CA PRO A 270 -9.11 -22.61 -3.48
C PRO A 270 -7.82 -21.84 -3.14
N HIS A 271 -6.68 -22.21 -3.71
CA HIS A 271 -5.42 -21.47 -3.59
C HIS A 271 -5.24 -20.39 -4.67
N TRP A 272 -6.22 -20.23 -5.56
CA TRP A 272 -6.21 -19.23 -6.62
C TRP A 272 -7.43 -18.31 -6.52
N LEU A 273 -7.21 -17.07 -6.94
CA LEU A 273 -8.23 -16.05 -7.08
C LEU A 273 -8.42 -15.76 -8.58
N LEU A 274 -9.66 -15.51 -8.96
CA LEU A 274 -10.06 -15.07 -10.28
C LEU A 274 -10.49 -13.60 -10.21
N ARG A 275 -9.88 -12.79 -11.07
CA ARG A 275 -10.15 -11.36 -11.18
C ARG A 275 -10.96 -11.07 -12.43
N THR A 276 -12.15 -10.48 -12.32
CA THR A 276 -12.91 -10.01 -13.49
C THR A 276 -12.30 -8.71 -14.03
N LEU A 277 -11.82 -8.72 -15.27
CA LEU A 277 -11.15 -7.56 -15.90
C LEU A 277 -12.15 -6.52 -16.41
N PRO A 278 -11.77 -5.22 -16.47
CA PRO A 278 -12.64 -4.16 -16.98
C PRO A 278 -13.11 -4.37 -18.43
N GLN A 279 -12.27 -4.95 -19.28
CA GLN A 279 -12.58 -5.25 -20.69
C GLN A 279 -13.36 -6.58 -20.87
N GLY A 280 -13.70 -7.26 -19.78
CA GLY A 280 -14.21 -8.62 -19.79
C GLY A 280 -13.10 -9.67 -19.69
N GLY A 281 -13.50 -10.92 -19.41
CA GLY A 281 -12.56 -12.02 -19.12
C GLY A 281 -12.10 -12.05 -17.66
N GLU A 282 -11.26 -13.04 -17.35
CA GLU A 282 -10.74 -13.26 -16.01
C GLU A 282 -9.21 -13.42 -16.02
N GLN A 283 -8.57 -12.90 -14.97
CA GLN A 283 -7.16 -13.10 -14.69
C GLN A 283 -7.01 -13.91 -13.40
N ALA A 284 -6.31 -15.03 -13.47
CA ALA A 284 -5.95 -15.82 -12.30
C ALA A 284 -4.75 -15.21 -11.57
N ALA A 285 -4.79 -15.25 -10.23
CA ALA A 285 -3.66 -14.93 -9.38
C ALA A 285 -3.60 -15.92 -8.21
N ALA A 286 -2.39 -16.30 -7.79
CA ALA A 286 -2.22 -17.10 -6.59
C ALA A 286 -2.70 -16.30 -5.36
N LEU A 287 -3.39 -16.96 -4.44
CA LEU A 287 -3.77 -16.36 -3.16
C LEU A 287 -2.48 -16.03 -2.38
N PRO A 288 -2.17 -14.75 -2.12
CA PRO A 288 -1.05 -14.40 -1.26
C PRO A 288 -1.38 -14.87 0.14
N ASP A 289 -0.47 -15.56 0.83
CA ASP A 289 -0.58 -16.11 2.20
C ASP A 289 -1.92 -16.81 2.57
N ALA A 290 -1.94 -17.58 3.67
CA ALA A 290 -3.14 -18.36 4.03
C ALA A 290 -4.26 -17.48 4.62
N LEU A 291 -5.05 -16.82 3.77
CA LEU A 291 -6.43 -16.50 4.14
C LEU A 291 -7.15 -17.84 4.38
N VAL A 292 -7.69 -18.04 5.58
CA VAL A 292 -8.50 -19.21 5.95
C VAL A 292 -9.97 -18.81 5.79
N PRO A 293 -10.82 -19.64 5.16
CA PRO A 293 -12.24 -19.32 5.04
C PRO A 293 -12.86 -19.18 6.44
N GLY A 294 -13.65 -18.13 6.63
CA GLY A 294 -14.46 -17.94 7.83
C GLY A 294 -15.52 -19.04 7.92
N ALA A 295 -15.87 -19.43 9.14
CA ALA A 295 -16.74 -20.58 9.43
C ALA A 295 -18.19 -20.45 8.89
N THR A 296 -18.57 -19.31 8.31
CA THR A 296 -19.90 -19.11 7.71
C THR A 296 -19.80 -18.25 6.45
N ALA A 297 -20.28 -18.81 5.34
CA ALA A 297 -20.43 -18.26 3.99
C ALA A 297 -19.13 -18.05 3.16
N CYS A 298 -19.27 -18.37 1.87
CA CYS A 298 -18.27 -18.30 0.78
C CYS A 298 -17.59 -16.93 0.57
N SER A 299 -17.86 -15.92 1.40
CA SER A 299 -17.51 -14.51 1.21
C SER A 299 -16.73 -13.88 2.37
N ALA A 300 -16.45 -14.61 3.46
CA ALA A 300 -15.76 -14.10 4.64
C ALA A 300 -14.48 -14.90 4.90
N TRP A 301 -13.33 -14.24 5.02
CA TRP A 301 -12.03 -14.91 5.26
C TRP A 301 -11.24 -14.23 6.39
N ALA A 302 -10.56 -15.03 7.21
CA ALA A 302 -9.66 -14.59 8.27
C ALA A 302 -8.20 -14.80 7.83
N ARG A 303 -7.29 -13.88 8.15
CA ARG A 303 -5.85 -14.10 7.88
C ARG A 303 -5.30 -15.12 8.87
N GLY A 304 -4.80 -16.24 8.38
CA GLY A 304 -4.08 -17.22 9.19
C GLY A 304 -2.71 -16.69 9.58
N THR A 305 -2.42 -16.61 10.88
CA THR A 305 -1.09 -16.31 11.39
C THR A 305 -0.20 -17.57 11.30
N THR A 306 0.49 -17.78 10.18
CA THR A 306 1.57 -18.77 10.12
C THR A 306 2.88 -18.17 10.62
N THR A 307 2.95 -17.86 11.91
CA THR A 307 4.25 -17.72 12.56
C THR A 307 4.83 -19.13 12.71
N ARG A 308 5.64 -19.57 11.74
CA ARG A 308 6.61 -20.64 12.00
C ARG A 308 7.62 -20.11 13.01
N CYS A 309 7.30 -20.27 14.30
CA CYS A 309 8.25 -20.15 15.39
C CYS A 309 9.40 -21.15 15.15
N ARG A 310 10.49 -20.67 14.56
CA ARG A 310 11.79 -21.32 14.71
C ARG A 310 12.59 -20.52 15.75
N SER A 311 13.03 -21.27 16.76
CA SER A 311 14.01 -20.95 17.80
C SER A 311 13.69 -19.83 18.80
N VAL A 312 13.07 -20.20 19.92
CA VAL A 312 13.62 -19.90 21.26
C VAL A 312 13.46 -21.16 22.11
N ALA A 313 14.36 -22.12 21.90
CA ALA A 313 14.53 -23.26 22.79
C ALA A 313 15.79 -23.04 23.63
N SER A 314 15.71 -22.14 24.61
CA SER A 314 16.56 -22.21 25.79
C SER A 314 15.93 -21.36 26.89
N MET A 315 15.84 -21.92 28.09
CA MET A 315 15.34 -21.31 29.33
C MET A 315 13.82 -21.24 29.49
N CYS A 316 13.21 -22.36 29.90
CA CYS A 316 12.24 -22.30 31.01
C CYS A 316 12.15 -23.66 31.73
N SER A 317 12.26 -23.61 33.06
CA SER A 317 12.39 -24.76 33.97
C SER A 317 11.13 -25.65 34.06
N ARG A 318 11.36 -26.95 34.26
CA ARG A 318 10.38 -28.08 34.27
C ARG A 318 9.31 -28.09 35.38
N ARG A 319 8.60 -26.99 35.69
CA ARG A 319 7.53 -27.04 36.72
C ARG A 319 6.16 -26.44 36.36
N ALA A 320 5.97 -25.90 35.14
CA ALA A 320 4.69 -25.29 34.76
C ALA A 320 3.78 -26.14 33.84
N CYS A 321 4.16 -27.37 33.49
CA CYS A 321 3.45 -28.16 32.46
C CYS A 321 2.25 -29.00 32.96
N ALA A 322 1.78 -28.82 34.20
CA ALA A 322 0.77 -29.70 34.80
C ALA A 322 -0.63 -29.09 34.95
N ARG A 323 -0.92 -27.90 34.40
CA ARG A 323 -2.23 -27.23 34.61
C ARG A 323 -3.01 -26.79 33.35
N CYS A 324 -2.53 -27.04 32.13
CA CYS A 324 -3.27 -26.66 30.91
C CYS A 324 -3.91 -27.81 30.12
N CYS A 325 -3.83 -29.07 30.60
CA CYS A 325 -4.50 -30.20 29.95
C CYS A 325 -5.76 -30.62 30.73
N ALA A 326 -6.80 -29.78 30.74
CA ALA A 326 -8.14 -30.17 31.18
C ALA A 326 -9.20 -29.18 30.66
N ALA A 327 -9.59 -29.30 29.40
CA ALA A 327 -10.92 -28.91 28.88
C ALA A 327 -10.99 -29.13 27.36
N ILE A 328 -11.12 -30.37 26.92
CA ILE A 328 -11.64 -30.71 25.58
C ILE A 328 -12.75 -31.76 25.81
N PRO A 329 -14.03 -31.47 25.50
CA PRO A 329 -15.08 -32.48 25.59
C PRO A 329 -14.97 -33.48 24.43
N PRO A 330 -15.28 -34.77 24.65
CA PRO A 330 -15.00 -35.85 23.71
C PRO A 330 -16.01 -35.89 22.54
N CYS A 331 -15.47 -36.07 21.32
CA CYS A 331 -16.25 -36.42 20.13
C CYS A 331 -17.03 -37.71 20.35
N TRP A 332 -18.31 -37.66 19.99
CA TRP A 332 -19.23 -38.78 19.95
C TRP A 332 -18.78 -39.84 18.94
N THR A 333 -18.59 -41.07 19.41
CA THR A 333 -18.75 -42.29 18.62
C THR A 333 -19.95 -43.08 19.14
N ARG A 334 -20.96 -43.26 18.29
CA ARG A 334 -22.01 -44.30 18.31
C ARG A 334 -22.41 -44.47 16.84
N ARG A 335 -22.09 -45.54 16.08
CA ARG A 335 -22.55 -46.95 16.18
C ARG A 335 -23.99 -47.01 16.72
N CYS A 336 -25.04 -47.45 16.03
CA CYS A 336 -25.14 -48.48 15.00
C CYS A 336 -24.19 -49.64 15.31
N GLY A 337 -24.47 -50.51 16.28
CA GLY A 337 -25.66 -50.59 17.16
C GLY A 337 -25.54 -49.89 18.49
#